data_AF-A0A4D4KLM0-F1
#
_entry.id   AF-A0A4D4KLM0-F1
#
_cell.length_a   1.000
_cell.length_b   1.000
_cell.length_c   1.000
_cell.angle_alpha   90.00
_cell.angle_beta   90.00
_cell.angle_gamma   90.00
#
_symmetry.space_group_name_H-M   'P 1'
#
loop_
_entity.id
_entity.type
_entity.pdbx_description
1 polymer ?
#
loop_
_entity_poly.entity_id
_entity_poly.type
_entity_poly.pdbx_seq_one_letter_code
_entity_poly.pdbx_strand_id
1 'polypeptide(L)'
;MKTSCVVLAAAAVGIALLVQSERQNRQRLALHAEELHQELIAEALSDPALRTMWTAPGKLPDEEYTKILHCNRLISFLSAKFRAGLLDTASLRVQARWVMAREAGRTYWATLGSFREEEAVDRIDRAFNAIMADEHAAMVAVDAVAT
;
A
#
# COMPACT_ATOMS: atom_id res chain seq x y z
N MET A 1 -12.26 47.71 14.35
CA MET A 1 -12.38 46.96 13.08
C MET A 1 -11.04 46.50 12.50
N LYS A 2 -10.03 47.38 12.29
CA LYS A 2 -8.75 46.99 11.67
C LYS A 2 -7.96 45.94 12.47
N THR A 3 -7.88 46.09 13.79
CA THR A 3 -7.19 45.15 14.69
C THR A 3 -7.86 43.77 14.72
N SER A 4 -9.18 43.72 14.76
CA SER A 4 -9.95 42.47 14.72
C SER A 4 -9.71 41.67 13.42
N CYS A 5 -9.59 42.35 12.28
CA CYS A 5 -9.28 41.68 11.00
C CYS A 5 -7.88 41.07 10.99
N VAL A 6 -6.89 41.77 11.56
CA VAL A 6 -5.51 41.27 11.67
C VAL A 6 -5.44 40.04 12.56
N VAL A 7 -6.12 40.06 13.71
CA VAL A 7 -6.16 38.91 14.64
C VAL A 7 -6.83 37.70 13.98
N LEU A 8 -7.94 37.91 13.28
CA LEU A 8 -8.63 36.83 12.56
C LEU A 8 -7.76 36.24 11.43
N ALA A 9 -7.08 37.09 10.67
CA ALA A 9 -6.16 36.64 9.62
C ALA A 9 -5.00 35.83 10.20
N ALA A 10 -4.37 36.31 11.29
CA ALA A 10 -3.29 35.60 11.96
C ALA A 10 -3.75 34.24 12.52
N ALA A 11 -4.94 34.18 13.12
CA ALA A 11 -5.52 32.93 13.61
C ALA A 11 -5.80 31.95 12.46
N ALA A 12 -6.36 32.42 11.34
CA ALA A 12 -6.61 31.59 10.17
C ALA A 12 -5.32 31.00 9.57
N VAL A 13 -4.27 31.81 9.46
CA VAL A 13 -2.94 31.34 9.01
C VAL A 13 -2.37 30.32 10.00
N GLY A 14 -2.45 30.58 11.31
CA GLY A 14 -1.99 29.64 12.34
C GLY A 14 -2.68 28.28 12.25
N ILE A 15 -4.01 28.26 12.07
CA ILE A 15 -4.80 27.04 11.88
C ILE A 15 -4.36 26.31 10.60
N ALA A 16 -4.20 27.02 9.48
CA ALA A 16 -3.78 26.43 8.23
C ALA A 16 -2.39 25.77 8.33
N LEU A 17 -1.43 26.42 8.99
CA LEU A 17 -0.09 25.88 9.23
C LEU A 17 -0.13 24.64 10.12
N LEU A 18 -0.94 24.64 11.18
CA LEU A 18 -1.08 23.49 12.06
C LEU A 18 -1.66 22.27 11.32
N VAL A 19 -2.72 22.48 10.54
CA VAL A 19 -3.32 21.43 9.72
C VAL A 19 -2.33 20.88 8.69
N GLN A 20 -1.57 21.76 8.03
CA GLN A 20 -0.56 21.35 7.06
C GLN A 20 0.58 20.56 7.72
N SER A 21 1.06 21.01 8.88
CA SER A 21 2.10 20.33 9.65
C SER A 21 1.67 18.94 10.10
N GLU A 22 0.45 18.80 10.63
CA GLU A 22 -0.09 17.51 11.05
C GLU A 22 -0.23 16.54 9.87
N ARG A 23 -0.68 17.03 8.70
CA ARG A 23 -0.73 16.22 7.47
C ARG A 23 0.64 15.73 7.06
N GLN A 24 1.64 16.62 7.02
CA GLN A 24 3.02 16.25 6.69
C GLN A 24 3.61 15.26 7.71
N ASN A 25 3.30 15.44 9.00
CA ASN A 25 3.74 14.52 10.04
C ASN A 25 3.16 13.11 9.84
N ARG A 26 1.86 13.00 9.57
CA ARG A 26 1.22 11.70 9.27
C ARG A 26 1.81 11.04 8.02
N GLN A 27 2.09 11.81 6.97
CA GLN A 27 2.74 11.30 5.76
C GLN A 27 4.14 10.77 6.07
N ARG A 28 4.94 11.49 6.86
CA ARG A 28 6.27 11.03 7.30
C ARG A 28 6.19 9.76 8.15
N LEU A 29 5.26 9.70 9.10
CA LEU A 29 5.05 8.50 9.91
C LEU A 29 4.65 7.29 9.06
N ALA A 30 3.78 7.48 8.06
CA ALA A 30 3.39 6.41 7.15
C ALA A 30 4.58 5.89 6.32
N LEU A 31 5.41 6.79 5.78
CA LEU A 31 6.61 6.38 5.03
C LEU A 31 7.65 5.69 5.92
N HIS A 32 7.84 6.17 7.16
CA HIS A 32 8.76 5.55 8.10
C HIS A 32 8.28 4.17 8.59
N ALA A 33 6.97 4.02 8.83
CA ALA A 33 6.40 2.71 9.12
C ALA A 33 6.57 1.75 7.94
N GLU A 34 6.44 2.24 6.71
CA GLU A 34 6.71 1.44 5.51
C GLU A 34 8.19 1.05 5.40
N GLU A 35 9.15 1.93 5.73
CA GLU A 35 10.58 1.59 5.77
C GLU A 35 10.84 0.41 6.73
N LEU A 36 10.30 0.48 7.94
CA LEU A 36 10.40 -0.61 8.93
C LEU A 36 9.75 -1.90 8.41
N HIS A 37 8.59 -1.80 7.76
CA HIS A 37 7.91 -2.95 7.14
C HIS A 37 8.77 -3.60 6.04
N GLN A 38 9.44 -2.79 5.21
CA GLN A 38 10.36 -3.29 4.19
C GLN A 38 11.57 -4.00 4.79
N GLU A 39 12.12 -3.48 5.90
CA GLU A 39 13.24 -4.09 6.62
C GLU A 39 12.85 -5.45 7.21
N LEU A 40 11.71 -5.53 7.91
CA LEU A 40 11.21 -6.78 8.48
C LEU A 40 11.00 -7.87 7.43
N ILE A 41 10.47 -7.51 6.25
CA ILE A 41 10.33 -8.49 5.17
C ILE A 41 11.69 -8.84 4.56
N ALA A 42 12.63 -7.89 4.45
CA ALA A 42 13.97 -8.18 3.97
C ALA A 42 14.70 -9.18 4.88
N GLU A 43 14.56 -9.03 6.20
CA GLU A 43 15.08 -9.99 7.18
C GLU A 43 14.47 -11.39 6.97
N ALA A 44 13.14 -11.48 6.87
CA ALA A 44 12.45 -12.76 6.59
C ALA A 44 12.85 -13.36 5.23
N LEU A 45 13.17 -12.56 4.23
CA LEU A 45 13.68 -13.07 2.95
C LEU A 45 15.11 -13.60 3.07
N SER A 46 15.94 -12.97 3.91
CA SER A 46 17.35 -13.34 4.10
C SER A 46 17.58 -14.55 5.03
N ASP A 47 16.65 -14.82 5.95
CA ASP A 47 16.74 -15.93 6.90
C ASP A 47 15.51 -16.85 6.81
N PRO A 48 15.68 -18.10 6.31
CA PRO A 48 14.60 -19.09 6.24
C PRO A 48 13.96 -19.41 7.60
N ALA A 49 14.70 -19.32 8.71
CA ALA A 49 14.16 -19.56 10.04
C ALA A 49 13.15 -18.47 10.42
N LEU A 50 13.49 -17.20 10.14
CA LEU A 50 12.56 -16.08 10.33
C LEU A 50 11.36 -16.18 9.38
N ARG A 51 11.58 -16.54 8.11
CA ARG A 51 10.48 -16.75 7.15
C ARG A 51 9.47 -17.79 7.62
N THR A 52 9.97 -18.89 8.19
CA THR A 52 9.13 -19.99 8.67
C THR A 52 8.21 -19.55 9.80
N MET A 53 8.63 -18.60 10.65
CA MET A 53 7.77 -18.05 11.71
C MET A 53 6.52 -17.34 11.17
N TRP A 54 6.63 -16.73 9.99
CA TRP A 54 5.55 -15.96 9.36
C TRP A 54 4.75 -16.78 8.34
N THR A 55 5.18 -18.01 8.03
CA THR A 55 4.49 -18.87 7.06
C THR A 55 3.49 -19.74 7.80
N ALA A 56 2.20 -19.61 7.48
CA ALA A 56 1.18 -20.50 8.05
C ALA A 56 1.51 -21.97 7.69
N PRO A 57 1.55 -22.89 8.67
CA PRO A 57 1.91 -24.29 8.42
C PRO A 57 1.06 -24.92 7.32
N GLY A 58 1.71 -25.55 6.33
CA GLY A 58 1.05 -26.31 5.28
C GLY A 58 0.36 -25.50 4.17
N LYS A 59 0.50 -24.16 4.12
CA LYS A 59 -0.16 -23.34 3.10
C LYS A 59 0.60 -23.24 1.78
N LEU A 60 1.93 -23.07 1.80
CA LEU A 60 2.73 -22.83 0.58
C LEU A 60 4.16 -23.38 0.72
N PRO A 61 4.77 -23.88 -0.37
CA PRO A 61 6.21 -24.14 -0.42
C PRO A 61 7.02 -22.86 -0.13
N ASP A 62 8.20 -23.02 0.46
CA ASP A 62 9.07 -21.90 0.89
C ASP A 62 9.42 -20.92 -0.25
N GLU A 63 9.67 -21.45 -1.45
CA GLU A 63 9.96 -20.64 -2.65
C GLU A 63 8.75 -19.80 -3.08
N GLU A 64 7.55 -20.34 -2.97
CA GLU A 64 6.31 -19.65 -3.32
C GLU A 64 6.00 -18.55 -2.29
N TYR A 65 6.25 -18.83 -1.02
CA TYR A 65 6.13 -17.83 0.04
C TYR A 65 7.12 -16.68 -0.13
N THR A 66 8.35 -16.96 -0.57
CA THR A 66 9.35 -15.95 -0.90
C THR A 66 8.84 -14.99 -2.00
N LYS A 67 8.21 -15.53 -3.05
CA LYS A 67 7.60 -14.71 -4.13
C LYS A 67 6.46 -13.84 -3.59
N ILE A 68 5.63 -14.37 -2.70
CA ILE A 68 4.57 -13.61 -2.03
C ILE A 68 5.14 -12.47 -1.19
N LEU A 69 6.20 -12.70 -0.41
CA LEU A 69 6.84 -11.66 0.40
C LEU A 69 7.44 -10.54 -0.48
N HIS A 70 8.07 -10.88 -1.60
CA HIS A 70 8.52 -9.87 -2.57
C HIS A 70 7.37 -9.05 -3.16
N CYS A 71 6.24 -9.69 -3.49
CA CYS A 71 5.05 -8.98 -3.95
C CYS A 71 4.43 -8.12 -2.84
N ASN A 72 4.45 -8.59 -1.58
CA ASN A 72 4.00 -7.82 -0.43
C ASN A 72 4.78 -6.52 -0.34
N ARG A 73 6.12 -6.58 -0.40
CA ARG A 73 7.00 -5.42 -0.36
C ARG A 73 6.63 -4.39 -1.42
N LEU A 74 6.49 -4.81 -2.68
CA LEU A 74 6.16 -3.88 -3.76
C LEU A 74 4.78 -3.25 -3.57
N ILE A 75 3.76 -4.05 -3.23
CA ILE A 75 2.39 -3.55 -3.13
C ILE A 75 2.22 -2.65 -1.88
N SER A 76 2.86 -2.99 -0.75
CA SER A 76 2.88 -2.12 0.44
C SER A 76 3.55 -0.78 0.13
N PHE A 77 4.67 -0.80 -0.61
CA PHE A 77 5.32 0.44 -1.05
C PHE A 77 4.43 1.29 -1.96
N LEU A 78 3.67 0.67 -2.89
CA LEU A 78 2.69 1.39 -3.71
C LEU A 78 1.56 1.98 -2.87
N SER A 79 1.08 1.26 -1.85
CA SER A 79 0.06 1.74 -0.91
C SER A 79 0.57 2.96 -0.14
N ALA A 80 1.77 2.89 0.42
CA ALA A 80 2.40 4.00 1.13
C ALA A 80 2.58 5.24 0.22
N LYS A 81 3.04 5.04 -1.02
CA LYS A 81 3.16 6.13 -2.01
C LYS A 81 1.81 6.77 -2.33
N PHE A 82 0.77 5.97 -2.55
CA PHE A 82 -0.57 6.47 -2.83
C PHE A 82 -1.12 7.27 -1.65
N ARG A 83 -0.98 6.74 -0.43
CA ARG A 83 -1.39 7.42 0.81
C ARG A 83 -0.62 8.73 1.06
N ALA A 84 0.66 8.76 0.74
CA ALA A 84 1.49 9.96 0.82
C ALA A 84 1.15 10.99 -0.27
N GLY A 85 0.32 10.65 -1.26
CA GLY A 85 -0.01 11.52 -2.40
C GLY A 85 1.08 11.58 -3.46
N LEU A 86 2.02 10.63 -3.45
CA LEU A 86 3.09 10.50 -4.45
C LEU A 86 2.61 9.72 -5.69
N LEU A 87 1.43 9.11 -5.62
CA LEU A 87 0.70 8.54 -6.74
C LEU A 87 -0.72 9.08 -6.69
N ASP A 88 -1.23 9.52 -7.84
CA ASP A 88 -2.65 9.71 -8.04
C ASP A 88 -3.32 8.40 -8.52
N THR A 89 -4.65 8.40 -8.64
CA THR A 89 -5.43 7.24 -9.06
C THR A 89 -5.02 6.73 -10.45
N ALA A 90 -4.73 7.63 -11.39
CA ALA A 90 -4.36 7.25 -12.75
C ALA A 90 -3.00 6.55 -12.78
N SER A 91 -2.01 7.12 -12.10
CA SER A 91 -0.66 6.55 -11.98
C SER A 91 -0.66 5.25 -11.21
N LEU A 92 -1.45 5.16 -10.13
CA LEU A 92 -1.63 3.91 -9.38
C LEU A 92 -2.22 2.81 -10.27
N ARG A 93 -3.23 3.12 -11.10
CA ARG A 93 -3.82 2.13 -12.00
C ARG A 93 -2.80 1.58 -13.01
N VAL A 94 -1.90 2.42 -13.52
CA VAL A 94 -0.79 1.95 -14.37
C VAL A 94 0.13 0.99 -13.63
N GLN A 95 0.49 1.32 -12.38
CA GLN A 95 1.33 0.45 -11.55
C GLN A 95 0.62 -0.87 -11.19
N ALA A 96 -0.65 -0.81 -10.82
CA ALA A 96 -1.48 -1.97 -10.51
C ALA A 96 -1.57 -2.91 -11.71
N ARG A 97 -1.85 -2.40 -12.91
CA ARG A 97 -1.83 -3.19 -14.15
C ARG A 97 -0.49 -3.86 -14.38
N TRP A 98 0.60 -3.12 -14.21
CA TRP A 98 1.94 -3.68 -14.35
C TRP A 98 2.18 -4.82 -13.35
N VAL A 99 1.76 -4.68 -12.09
CA VAL A 99 1.83 -5.76 -11.11
C VAL A 99 0.99 -6.97 -11.54
N MET A 100 -0.27 -6.75 -11.92
CA MET A 100 -1.22 -7.83 -12.24
C MET A 100 -0.95 -8.52 -13.58
N ALA A 101 -0.19 -7.90 -14.48
CA ALA A 101 0.30 -8.55 -15.70
C ALA A 101 1.24 -9.74 -15.40
N ARG A 102 1.83 -9.80 -14.20
CA ARG A 102 2.72 -10.89 -13.76
C ARG A 102 1.94 -11.88 -12.91
N GLU A 103 2.16 -13.17 -13.15
CA GLU A 103 1.55 -14.25 -12.37
C GLU A 103 1.76 -14.07 -10.86
N ALA A 104 2.98 -13.75 -10.42
CA ALA A 104 3.28 -13.53 -9.00
C ALA A 104 2.41 -12.42 -8.35
N GLY A 105 2.10 -11.35 -9.09
CA GLY A 105 1.21 -10.28 -8.61
C GLY A 105 -0.24 -10.77 -8.46
N ARG A 106 -0.70 -11.60 -9.39
CA ARG A 106 -2.04 -12.22 -9.32
C ARG A 106 -2.13 -13.24 -8.20
N THR A 107 -1.18 -14.15 -8.08
CA THR A 107 -1.10 -15.13 -6.99
C THR A 107 -1.08 -14.44 -5.64
N TYR A 108 -0.29 -13.37 -5.50
CA TYR A 108 -0.29 -12.56 -4.30
C TYR A 108 -1.70 -12.03 -3.98
N TRP A 109 -2.36 -11.39 -4.95
CA TRP A 109 -3.65 -10.74 -4.71
C TRP A 109 -4.76 -11.76 -4.43
N ALA A 110 -4.74 -12.90 -5.12
CA ALA A 110 -5.63 -14.02 -4.83
C ALA A 110 -5.44 -14.58 -3.40
N THR A 111 -4.20 -14.56 -2.88
CA THR A 111 -3.87 -15.13 -1.57
C THR A 111 -4.13 -14.15 -0.41
N LEU A 112 -3.77 -12.87 -0.58
CA LEU A 112 -3.72 -11.87 0.48
C LEU A 112 -4.58 -10.63 0.23
N GLY A 113 -5.29 -10.56 -0.90
CA GLY A 113 -6.16 -9.42 -1.24
C GLY A 113 -7.29 -9.23 -0.23
N SER A 114 -7.92 -10.31 0.24
CA SER A 114 -8.97 -10.23 1.27
C SER A 114 -8.42 -9.73 2.61
N PHE A 115 -7.23 -10.20 2.99
CA PHE A 115 -6.55 -9.73 4.20
C PHE A 115 -6.26 -8.22 4.13
N ARG A 116 -5.87 -7.70 2.95
CA ARG A 116 -5.70 -6.26 2.75
C ARG A 116 -6.98 -5.45 2.89
N GLU A 117 -8.14 -6.03 2.57
CA GLU A 117 -9.43 -5.37 2.80
C GLU A 117 -9.80 -5.35 4.30
N GLU A 118 -9.47 -6.41 5.03
CA GLU A 118 -9.63 -6.47 6.49
C GLU A 118 -8.72 -5.45 7.20
N GLU A 119 -7.50 -5.23 6.72
CA GLU A 119 -6.54 -4.25 7.26
C GLU A 119 -6.88 -2.80 6.88
N ALA A 120 -7.79 -2.55 5.94
CA ALA A 120 -8.07 -1.21 5.43
C ALA A 120 -8.71 -0.31 6.51
N VAL A 121 -7.96 0.67 7.00
CA VAL A 121 -8.41 1.56 8.09
C VAL A 121 -9.31 2.67 7.60
N ASP A 122 -9.10 3.19 6.39
CA ASP A 122 -9.86 4.32 5.87
C ASP A 122 -10.18 4.23 4.37
N ARG A 123 -10.76 5.32 3.84
CA ARG A 123 -11.16 5.42 2.43
C ARG A 123 -9.98 5.38 1.45
N ILE A 124 -8.78 5.76 1.88
CA ILE A 124 -7.59 5.78 1.01
C ILE A 124 -7.13 4.34 0.80
N ASP A 125 -7.09 3.54 1.86
CA ASP A 125 -6.74 2.11 1.76
C ASP A 125 -7.76 1.35 0.91
N ARG A 126 -9.06 1.59 1.14
CA ARG A 126 -10.12 0.98 0.32
C ARG A 126 -10.04 1.39 -1.14
N ALA A 127 -9.71 2.66 -1.43
CA ALA A 127 -9.53 3.11 -2.80
C ALA A 127 -8.31 2.45 -3.48
N PHE A 128 -7.22 2.28 -2.74
CA PHE A 128 -6.05 1.54 -3.20
C PHE A 128 -6.42 0.08 -3.53
N ASN A 129 -7.05 -0.60 -2.57
CA ASN A 129 -7.40 -2.01 -2.73
C ASN A 129 -8.39 -2.22 -3.88
N ALA A 130 -9.38 -1.34 -4.04
CA ALA A 130 -10.31 -1.40 -5.17
C ALA A 130 -9.60 -1.33 -6.52
N ILE A 131 -8.61 -0.45 -6.69
CA ILE A 131 -7.85 -0.34 -7.95
C ILE A 131 -7.02 -1.60 -8.20
N MET A 132 -6.41 -2.17 -7.16
CA MET A 132 -5.67 -3.42 -7.26
C MET A 132 -6.59 -4.60 -7.62
N ALA A 133 -7.77 -4.67 -7.01
CA ALA A 133 -8.78 -5.69 -7.29
C ALA A 133 -9.35 -5.59 -8.70
N ASP A 134 -9.63 -4.37 -9.18
CA ASP A 134 -10.10 -4.11 -10.55
C ASP A 134 -9.11 -4.64 -11.60
N GLU A 135 -7.82 -4.28 -11.46
CA GLU A 135 -6.79 -4.71 -12.42
C GLU A 135 -6.49 -6.21 -12.28
N HIS A 136 -6.63 -6.79 -11.07
CA HIS A 136 -6.55 -8.24 -10.89
C HIS A 136 -7.68 -8.95 -11.66
N ALA A 137 -8.92 -8.53 -11.46
CA ALA A 137 -10.09 -9.10 -12.14
C ALA A 137 -9.98 -8.96 -13.66
N ALA A 138 -9.49 -7.82 -14.16
CA ALA A 138 -9.26 -7.60 -15.58
C ALA A 138 -8.24 -8.59 -16.17
N MET A 139 -7.12 -8.85 -15.48
CA MET A 139 -6.10 -9.79 -15.97
C MET A 139 -6.54 -11.25 -15.88
N VAL A 140 -7.31 -11.63 -14.84
CA VAL A 140 -7.91 -12.97 -14.75
C VAL A 140 -8.87 -13.22 -15.92
N ALA A 141 -9.65 -12.22 -16.33
CA ALA A 141 -10.53 -12.33 -17.49
C ALA A 141 -9.75 -12.49 -18.80
N VAL A 142 -8.60 -11.83 -18.95
CA VAL A 142 -7.72 -12.00 -20.13
C VAL A 142 -7.14 -13.42 -20.20
N ASP A 143 -6.65 -13.95 -19.08
CA ASP A 143 -6.11 -15.32 -19.01
C ASP A 143 -7.17 -16.37 -19.38
N ALA A 144 -8.42 -16.15 -18.93
CA ALA A 144 -9.54 -17.05 -19.22
C ALA A 144 -9.96 -17.09 -20.70
N VAL A 145 -9.73 -16.01 -21.45
CA VAL A 145 -10.02 -15.94 -22.90
C VAL A 145 -8.88 -16.52 -23.74
N ALA A 146 -7.66 -16.55 -23.20
CA ALA A 146 -6.48 -17.08 -23.87
C ALA A 146 -6.33 -18.61 -23.76
N THR A 147 -7.15 -19.26 -22.92
CA THR A 147 -7.17 -20.72 -22.67
C THR A 147 -8.30 -21.39 -23.43
#